data_AF-A0A2N3A1X7-F1
#
_entry.id   AF-A0A2N3A1X7-F1
#
_cell.length_a   1.000
_cell.length_b   1.000
_cell.length_c   1.000
_cell.angle_alpha   90.00
_cell.angle_beta   90.00
_cell.angle_gamma   90.00
#
_symmetry.space_group_name_H-M   'P 1'
#
loop_
_entity.id
_entity.type
_entity.pdbx_description
1 polymer ?
#
loop_
_entity_poly.entity_id
_entity_poly.type
_entity_poly.pdbx_seq_one_letter_code
_entity_poly.pdbx_strand_id
1 'polypeptide(L)'
;MVQFEKIEELSEGLRDYLNTNVQLVKQETLAKSSVILSDLFSYMLIGLAGMFFLFFFSLTAGFYLSGLLENTFLGLAIVAGFYFLISLILILIRKKWLMKPIREKIIKKAFEKK
;
A
#
# COMPACT_ATOMS: atom_id res chain seq x y z
N MET A 1 36.75 -47.37 -2.81
CA MET A 1 36.40 -46.52 -1.65
C MET A 1 36.49 -45.02 -1.96
N VAL A 2 37.35 -44.59 -2.89
CA VAL A 2 37.60 -43.17 -3.27
C VAL A 2 36.38 -42.38 -3.81
N GLN A 3 35.35 -43.03 -4.34
CA GLN A 3 34.20 -42.31 -4.93
C GLN A 3 33.21 -41.76 -3.89
N PHE A 4 33.17 -42.32 -2.68
CA PHE A 4 32.23 -41.88 -1.64
C PHE A 4 32.72 -40.59 -0.95
N GLU A 5 34.03 -40.49 -0.71
CA GLU A 5 34.69 -39.33 -0.10
C GLU A 5 34.43 -38.02 -0.88
N LYS A 6 34.49 -38.10 -2.22
CA LYS A 6 34.29 -36.96 -3.11
C LYS A 6 32.84 -36.49 -3.18
N ILE A 7 31.89 -37.39 -2.95
CA ILE A 7 30.46 -37.06 -2.87
C ILE A 7 30.15 -36.43 -1.50
N GLU A 8 30.87 -36.82 -0.46
CA GLU A 8 30.74 -36.28 0.89
C GLU A 8 31.28 -34.84 0.98
N GLU A 9 32.45 -34.56 0.38
CA GLU A 9 32.99 -33.18 0.26
C GLU A 9 32.07 -32.25 -0.55
N LEU A 10 31.48 -32.74 -1.64
CA LEU A 10 30.51 -31.94 -2.41
C LEU A 10 29.23 -31.66 -1.61
N SER A 11 28.77 -32.64 -0.82
CA SER A 11 27.61 -32.52 0.05
C SER A 11 27.85 -31.50 1.17
N GLU A 12 29.05 -31.49 1.77
CA GLU A 12 29.46 -30.49 2.76
C GLU A 12 29.54 -29.08 2.17
N GLY A 13 30.21 -28.92 1.02
CA GLY A 13 30.30 -27.62 0.35
C GLY A 13 28.94 -27.05 -0.06
N LEU A 14 28.01 -27.91 -0.52
CA LEU A 14 26.62 -27.54 -0.80
C LEU A 14 25.84 -27.17 0.47
N ARG A 15 26.04 -27.89 1.56
CA ARG A 15 25.43 -27.59 2.86
C ARG A 15 25.85 -26.23 3.39
N ASP A 16 27.15 -25.91 3.33
CA ASP A 16 27.66 -24.63 3.78
C ASP A 16 27.16 -23.47 2.91
N TYR A 17 27.11 -23.66 1.58
CA TYR A 17 26.53 -22.67 0.68
C TYR A 17 25.05 -22.41 0.97
N LEU A 18 24.26 -23.46 1.23
CA LEU A 18 22.85 -23.33 1.61
C LEU A 18 22.72 -22.65 2.98
N ASN A 19 23.58 -22.97 3.94
CA ASN A 19 23.54 -22.41 5.28
C ASN A 19 23.87 -20.90 5.28
N THR A 20 24.85 -20.47 4.48
CA THR A 20 25.19 -19.04 4.32
C THR A 20 24.06 -18.27 3.65
N ASN A 21 23.43 -18.82 2.60
CA ASN A 21 22.29 -18.19 1.94
C ASN A 21 21.06 -18.08 2.86
N VAL A 22 20.79 -19.10 3.68
CA VAL A 22 19.70 -19.08 4.67
C VAL A 22 19.94 -18.01 5.74
N GLN A 23 21.17 -17.82 6.20
CA GLN A 23 21.49 -16.77 7.18
C GLN A 23 21.35 -15.36 6.59
N LEU A 24 21.78 -15.15 5.35
CA LEU A 24 21.60 -13.88 4.63
C LEU A 24 20.12 -13.56 4.42
N VAL A 25 19.32 -14.55 4.01
CA VAL A 25 17.87 -14.37 3.84
C VAL A 25 17.18 -14.08 5.18
N LYS A 26 17.56 -14.73 6.28
CA LYS A 26 16.92 -14.52 7.59
C LYS A 26 17.12 -13.09 8.10
N GLN A 27 18.33 -12.54 7.98
CA GLN A 27 18.63 -11.19 8.43
C GLN A 27 18.04 -10.12 7.51
N GLU A 28 18.13 -10.30 6.19
CA GLU A 28 17.55 -9.37 5.23
C GLU A 28 16.01 -9.37 5.29
N THR A 29 15.39 -10.52 5.55
CA THR A 29 13.94 -10.64 5.73
C THR A 29 13.46 -9.92 6.99
N LEU A 30 14.19 -10.02 8.11
CA LEU A 30 13.86 -9.30 9.34
C LEU A 30 14.03 -7.79 9.18
N ALA A 31 15.10 -7.34 8.53
CA ALA A 31 15.31 -5.91 8.27
C ALA A 31 14.26 -5.34 7.31
N LYS A 32 13.99 -6.02 6.19
CA LYS A 32 12.95 -5.58 5.22
C LYS A 32 11.56 -5.65 5.81
N SER A 33 11.21 -6.68 6.59
CA SER A 33 9.90 -6.78 7.21
C SER A 33 9.68 -5.67 8.22
N SER A 34 10.70 -5.34 9.03
CA SER A 34 10.62 -4.26 10.01
C SER A 34 10.39 -2.90 9.33
N VAL A 35 11.12 -2.59 8.27
CA VAL A 35 10.93 -1.34 7.50
C VAL A 35 9.54 -1.29 6.85
N ILE A 36 9.09 -2.38 6.22
CA ILE A 36 7.74 -2.44 5.61
C ILE A 36 6.66 -2.23 6.66
N LEU A 37 6.78 -2.88 7.83
CA LEU A 37 5.82 -2.73 8.91
C LEU A 37 5.82 -1.29 9.43
N SER A 38 6.98 -0.69 9.71
CA SER A 38 7.09 0.69 10.17
C SER A 38 6.50 1.70 9.18
N ASP A 39 6.74 1.50 7.88
CA ASP A 39 6.13 2.32 6.83
C ASP A 39 4.62 2.15 6.80
N LEU A 40 4.11 0.91 6.86
CA LEU A 40 2.67 0.64 6.89
C LEU A 40 2.00 1.31 8.08
N PHE A 41 2.57 1.19 9.29
CA PHE A 41 2.04 1.87 10.48
C PHE A 41 2.05 3.40 10.33
N SER A 42 3.12 3.96 9.78
CA SER A 42 3.23 5.40 9.55
C SER A 42 2.19 5.88 8.53
N TYR A 43 2.05 5.20 7.40
CA TYR A 43 1.03 5.52 6.40
C TYR A 43 -0.39 5.32 6.92
N MET A 44 -0.61 4.31 7.77
CA MET A 44 -1.91 4.05 8.37
C MET A 44 -2.31 5.18 9.33
N LEU A 45 -1.37 5.67 10.17
CA LEU A 45 -1.61 6.82 11.04
C LEU A 45 -1.93 8.09 10.25
N ILE A 46 -1.13 8.39 9.21
CA ILE A 46 -1.35 9.56 8.36
C ILE A 46 -2.69 9.44 7.61
N GLY A 47 -2.98 8.25 7.06
CA GLY A 47 -4.23 7.97 6.36
C GLY A 47 -5.45 8.09 7.27
N LEU A 48 -5.36 7.60 8.51
CA LEU A 48 -6.43 7.70 9.50
C LEU A 48 -6.67 9.17 9.90
N ALA A 49 -5.61 9.93 10.16
CA ALA A 49 -5.72 11.36 10.47
C ALA A 49 -6.35 12.14 9.30
N GLY A 50 -5.93 11.85 8.07
CA GLY A 50 -6.53 12.45 6.86
C GLY A 50 -7.99 12.08 6.67
N MET A 51 -8.37 10.83 6.96
CA MET A 51 -9.76 10.37 6.92
C MET A 51 -10.64 11.11 7.93
N PHE A 52 -10.17 11.26 9.18
CA PHE A 52 -10.89 12.05 10.18
C PHE A 52 -11.01 13.51 9.78
N PHE A 53 -9.93 14.12 9.29
CA PHE A 53 -9.96 15.50 8.81
C PHE A 53 -11.03 15.69 7.72
N LEU A 54 -11.06 14.84 6.71
CA LEU A 54 -12.07 14.89 5.65
C LEU A 54 -13.49 14.65 6.18
N PHE A 55 -13.64 13.76 7.15
CA PHE A 55 -14.92 13.49 7.79
C PHE A 55 -15.47 14.72 8.52
N PHE A 56 -14.65 15.34 9.39
CA PHE A 56 -15.05 16.56 10.07
C PHE A 56 -15.29 17.71 9.11
N PHE A 57 -14.44 17.86 8.08
CA PHE A 57 -14.62 18.88 7.07
C PHE A 57 -15.95 18.71 6.32
N SER A 58 -16.33 17.47 5.97
CA SER A 58 -17.62 17.14 5.35
C SER A 58 -18.79 17.52 6.25
N LEU A 59 -18.70 17.21 7.55
CA LEU A 59 -19.72 17.60 8.53
C LEU A 59 -19.84 19.12 8.63
N THR A 60 -18.71 19.84 8.74
CA THR A 60 -18.72 21.31 8.78
C THR A 60 -19.34 21.90 7.52
N ALA A 61 -18.98 21.41 6.33
CA ALA A 61 -19.57 21.86 5.08
C ALA A 61 -21.09 21.60 5.03
N GLY A 62 -21.53 20.40 5.45
CA GLY A 62 -22.95 20.03 5.51
C GLY A 62 -23.74 20.91 6.47
N PHE A 63 -23.22 21.17 7.66
CA PHE A 63 -23.87 22.04 8.64
C PHE A 63 -23.83 23.52 8.24
N TYR A 64 -22.75 23.99 7.62
CA TYR A 64 -22.65 25.36 7.13
C TYR A 64 -23.67 25.64 6.02
N LEU A 65 -23.80 24.75 5.03
CA LEU A 65 -24.85 24.86 4.02
C LEU A 65 -26.25 24.73 4.64
N SER A 66 -26.43 23.83 5.60
CA SER A 66 -27.71 23.66 6.30
C SER A 66 -28.15 24.92 7.05
N GLY A 67 -27.21 25.63 7.68
CA GLY A 67 -27.47 26.90 8.36
C GLY A 67 -27.84 28.03 7.39
N LEU A 68 -27.24 28.07 6.20
CA LEU A 68 -27.56 29.08 5.18
C LEU A 68 -28.94 28.86 4.54
N LEU A 69 -29.37 27.60 4.43
CA LEU A 69 -30.66 27.22 3.83
C LEU A 69 -31.79 27.12 4.88
N GLU A 70 -31.52 27.38 6.16
CA GLU A 70 -32.43 27.17 7.31
C GLU A 70 -33.08 25.77 7.36
N ASN A 71 -32.51 24.81 6.61
CA ASN A 71 -33.06 23.49 6.42
C ASN A 71 -31.92 22.47 6.31
N THR A 72 -31.80 21.66 7.36
CA THR A 72 -30.80 20.60 7.50
C THR A 72 -30.86 19.56 6.39
N PHE A 73 -32.06 19.27 5.88
CA PHE A 73 -32.24 18.27 4.83
C PHE A 73 -31.67 18.75 3.50
N LEU A 74 -31.91 20.02 3.14
CA LEU A 74 -31.41 20.60 1.89
C LEU A 74 -29.89 20.81 1.92
N GLY A 75 -29.33 21.24 3.04
CA GLY A 75 -27.87 21.42 3.18
C GLY A 75 -27.10 20.12 3.02
N LEU A 76 -27.57 19.03 3.67
CA LEU A 76 -26.99 17.70 3.50
C LEU A 76 -27.20 17.13 2.10
N ALA A 77 -28.37 17.35 1.48
CA ALA A 77 -28.66 16.87 0.13
C ALA A 77 -27.72 17.48 -0.93
N ILE A 78 -27.39 18.77 -0.82
CA ILE A 78 -26.43 19.43 -1.72
C ILE A 78 -25.03 18.85 -1.55
N VAL A 79 -24.58 18.65 -0.31
CA VAL A 79 -23.26 18.05 -0.04
C VAL A 79 -23.21 16.60 -0.54
N ALA A 80 -24.28 15.82 -0.35
CA ALA A 80 -24.39 14.47 -0.90
C ALA A 80 -24.33 14.47 -2.44
N GLY A 81 -25.02 15.40 -3.10
CA GLY A 81 -24.96 15.59 -4.55
C GLY A 81 -23.55 15.96 -5.05
N PHE A 82 -22.86 16.83 -4.32
CA PHE A 82 -21.47 17.21 -4.63
C PHE A 82 -20.52 16.01 -4.50
N TYR A 83 -20.60 15.24 -3.41
CA TYR A 83 -19.81 14.02 -3.24
C TYR A 83 -20.14 12.96 -4.31
N PHE A 84 -21.41 12.86 -4.72
CA PHE A 84 -21.83 11.96 -5.80
C PHE A 84 -21.21 12.36 -7.15
N LEU A 85 -21.21 13.66 -7.47
CA LEU A 85 -20.54 14.20 -8.66
C LEU A 85 -19.04 13.93 -8.66
N ILE A 86 -18.35 14.16 -7.54
CA ILE A 86 -16.92 13.83 -7.39
C ILE A 86 -16.68 12.34 -7.59
N SER A 87 -17.51 11.48 -6.99
CA SER A 87 -17.40 10.03 -7.13
C SER A 87 -17.56 9.59 -8.59
N LEU A 88 -18.51 10.19 -9.31
CA LEU A 88 -18.71 9.93 -10.73
C LEU A 88 -17.46 10.31 -11.54
N ILE A 89 -16.92 11.51 -11.33
CA ILE A 89 -15.69 11.99 -11.97
C ILE A 89 -14.51 11.05 -11.66
N LEU A 90 -14.36 10.61 -10.41
CA LEU A 90 -13.33 9.66 -9.98
C LEU A 90 -13.45 8.31 -10.71
N ILE A 91 -14.66 7.79 -10.91
CA ILE A 91 -14.88 6.54 -11.64
C ILE A 91 -14.44 6.67 -13.12
N LEU A 92 -14.69 7.82 -13.74
CA LEU A 92 -14.23 8.08 -15.12
C LEU A 92 -12.70 8.19 -15.20
N ILE A 93 -12.07 8.86 -14.24
CA ILE A 93 -10.61 9.09 -14.22
C ILE A 93 -9.83 7.86 -13.75
N ARG A 94 -10.45 7.00 -12.91
CA ARG A 94 -9.87 5.78 -12.31
C ARG A 94 -9.13 4.91 -13.32
N LYS A 95 -9.72 4.65 -14.48
CA LYS A 95 -9.11 3.75 -15.49
C LYS A 95 -7.80 4.32 -16.04
N LYS A 96 -7.67 5.65 -16.13
CA LYS A 96 -6.52 6.30 -16.77
C LYS A 96 -5.44 6.68 -15.76
N TRP A 97 -5.81 7.14 -14.56
CA TRP A 97 -4.86 7.66 -13.56
C TRP A 97 -4.43 6.65 -12.50
N LEU A 98 -5.28 5.72 -12.07
CA LEU A 98 -4.91 4.76 -11.02
C LEU A 98 -4.30 3.49 -11.62
N MET A 99 -4.90 2.93 -12.66
CA MET A 99 -4.43 1.65 -13.23
C MET A 99 -3.11 1.75 -13.99
N LYS A 100 -2.83 2.85 -14.70
CA LYS A 100 -1.61 3.00 -15.49
C LYS A 100 -0.32 3.04 -14.65
N PRO A 101 -0.16 3.96 -13.68
CA PRO A 101 1.09 4.05 -12.91
C PRO A 101 1.30 2.85 -11.99
N ILE A 102 0.23 2.23 -11.48
CA ILE A 102 0.34 1.01 -10.68
C ILE A 102 0.87 -0.14 -11.55
N ARG A 103 0.31 -0.33 -12.75
CA ARG A 103 0.76 -1.37 -13.68
C ARG A 103 2.21 -1.14 -14.11
N GLU A 104 2.59 0.10 -14.41
CA GLU A 104 3.97 0.45 -14.78
C GLU A 104 4.95 0.22 -13.62
N LYS A 105 4.59 0.58 -12.37
CA LYS A 105 5.44 0.31 -11.20
C LYS A 105 5.61 -1.18 -10.91
N ILE A 106 4.54 -1.96 -11.03
CA ILE A 106 4.58 -3.43 -10.83
C ILE A 106 5.45 -4.08 -11.91
N ILE A 107 5.23 -3.72 -13.18
CA ILE A 107 6.01 -4.24 -14.30
C ILE A 107 7.49 -3.83 -14.14
N LYS A 108 7.79 -2.55 -13.88
CA LYS A 108 9.17 -2.10 -13.72
C LYS A 108 9.89 -2.87 -12.61
N LYS A 109 9.29 -3.01 -11.43
CA LYS A 109 9.86 -3.82 -10.33
C LYS A 109 10.02 -5.30 -10.67
N ALA A 110 9.14 -5.87 -11.49
CA ALA A 110 9.24 -7.27 -11.90
C ALA A 110 10.36 -7.51 -12.93
N PHE A 111 10.66 -6.52 -13.78
CA PHE A 111 11.70 -6.63 -14.82
C PHE A 111 13.07 -6.04 -14.41
N GLU A 112 13.15 -5.23 -13.35
CA GLU A 112 14.42 -4.71 -12.80
C GLU A 112 15.24 -5.74 -12.02
N LYS A 113 14.69 -6.95 -11.78
CA LYS A 113 15.36 -8.02 -11.03
C LYS A 113 15.96 -9.11 -11.92
N LYS A 114 16.33 -8.78 -13.16
CA LYS A 114 17.07 -9.68 -14.05
C LYS A 114 18.51 -9.22 -14.23
#